data_AF-I4AN20-F1
#
_entry.id   AF-I4AN20-F1
#
_cell.length_a   1.000
_cell.length_b   1.000
_cell.length_c   1.000
_cell.angle_alpha   90.00
_cell.angle_beta   90.00
_cell.angle_gamma   90.00
#
_symmetry.space_group_name_H-M   'P 1'
#
loop_
_entity.id
_entity.type
_entity.pdbx_description
1 polymer ?
#
loop_
_entity_poly.entity_id
_entity_poly.type
_entity_poly.pdbx_seq_one_letter_code
_entity_poly.pdbx_strand_id
1 'polypeptide(L)'
;MIPIQHRDLEKFAQRHCKAVLSELQFISFQNWVEKIVPLKELKKEYLKQKKVSFDIVEGAKKDRLIRVLLNINKDNREVIESYHSLYKKENNRDSINFSIFLAENDMIIKKSNFKPNSQIDKINQELNNIGITQTLEEILLFPPSEIDDLALKIKKKNGKLPDLISLYSNFSLTNNECFGTLGTKYNAYQLVEDLNINVCPYCNRNFIKNLNKSGKRICEMDHFYPKSEYPFLGMSFYNLIPSCKTCNQTFKETKLVSVNPYSKIEEFSFGLKIENSRFYYDKDGFSIDYDKARKVLGESFTRFKIEELYDQHKDQILELIQKQVTYPDSYIDELFQKYEGTFFRNREDVIRHLSNGIMEEENFHLRPLSKLTHDIAKELGLLD
;
A
#
# COMPACT_ATOMS: atom_id res chain seq x y z
N MET A 1 15.93 -8.22 -1.05
CA MET A 1 14.96 -7.21 -1.51
C MET A 1 14.44 -7.61 -2.87
N ILE A 2 13.17 -7.35 -3.17
CA ILE A 2 12.54 -7.67 -4.45
C ILE A 2 11.72 -6.47 -4.94
N PRO A 3 11.60 -6.27 -6.25
CA PRO A 3 10.77 -5.21 -6.79
C PRO A 3 9.29 -5.55 -6.59
N ILE A 4 8.48 -4.51 -6.45
CA ILE A 4 7.02 -4.59 -6.53
C ILE A 4 6.66 -4.40 -7.99
N GLN A 5 6.46 -5.50 -8.71
CA GLN A 5 6.07 -5.48 -10.11
C GLN A 5 4.63 -5.91 -10.24
N HIS A 6 3.79 -5.00 -10.73
CA HIS A 6 2.40 -5.30 -11.08
C HIS A 6 2.05 -4.53 -12.36
N ARG A 7 1.45 -5.20 -13.34
CA ARG A 7 1.11 -4.58 -14.64
C ARG A 7 0.14 -3.40 -14.53
N ASP A 8 -0.63 -3.36 -13.44
CA ASP A 8 -1.65 -2.34 -13.17
C ASP A 8 -1.23 -1.31 -12.10
N LEU A 9 0.07 -1.18 -11.77
CA LEU A 9 0.53 -0.21 -10.76
C LEU A 9 0.02 1.22 -10.99
N GLU A 10 0.04 1.70 -12.23
CA GLU A 10 -0.46 3.03 -12.57
C GLU A 10 -1.96 3.16 -12.29
N LYS A 11 -2.76 2.12 -12.61
CA LYS A 11 -4.20 2.10 -12.30
C LYS A 11 -4.45 2.11 -10.80
N PHE A 12 -3.62 1.40 -10.02
CA PHE A 12 -3.70 1.42 -8.56
C PHE A 12 -3.35 2.80 -7.99
N ALA A 13 -2.32 3.47 -8.53
CA ALA A 13 -1.98 4.84 -8.16
C ALA A 13 -3.12 5.83 -8.48
N GLN A 14 -3.76 5.69 -9.65
CA GLN A 14 -4.93 6.50 -10.02
C GLN A 14 -6.13 6.24 -9.10
N ARG A 15 -6.42 4.96 -8.79
CA ARG A 15 -7.48 4.58 -7.84
C ARG A 15 -7.20 5.16 -6.45
N HIS A 16 -5.96 5.07 -5.98
CA HIS A 16 -5.50 5.64 -4.72
C HIS A 16 -5.72 7.16 -4.69
N CYS A 17 -5.24 7.87 -5.70
CA CYS A 17 -5.41 9.31 -5.84
C CYS A 17 -6.90 9.70 -5.80
N LYS A 18 -7.74 9.05 -6.61
CA LYS A 18 -9.19 9.30 -6.64
C LYS A 18 -9.85 9.07 -5.28
N ALA A 19 -9.47 8.02 -4.55
CA ALA A 19 -10.01 7.74 -3.22
C ALA A 19 -9.60 8.82 -2.20
N VAL A 20 -8.34 9.25 -2.23
CA VAL A 20 -7.82 10.34 -1.38
C VAL A 20 -8.55 11.66 -1.66
N LEU A 21 -8.69 12.04 -2.94
CA LEU A 21 -9.39 13.26 -3.32
C LEU A 21 -10.88 13.20 -2.97
N SER A 22 -11.53 12.07 -3.21
CA SER A 22 -12.94 11.85 -2.84
C SER A 22 -13.16 11.97 -1.34
N GLU A 23 -12.24 11.48 -0.51
CA GLU A 23 -12.31 11.63 0.95
C GLU A 23 -12.16 13.10 1.38
N LEU A 24 -11.23 13.85 0.77
CA LEU A 24 -11.07 15.27 1.05
C LEU A 24 -12.27 16.11 0.61
N GLN A 25 -12.92 15.73 -0.49
CA GLN A 25 -14.17 16.35 -0.94
C GLN A 25 -15.32 16.05 0.02
N PHE A 26 -15.39 14.82 0.55
CA PHE A 26 -16.35 14.46 1.58
C PHE A 26 -16.11 15.24 2.88
N ILE A 27 -14.86 15.36 3.34
CA ILE A 27 -14.50 16.20 4.49
C ILE A 27 -14.91 17.67 4.25
N SER A 28 -14.72 18.18 3.02
CA SER A 28 -15.20 19.52 2.63
C SER A 28 -16.71 19.64 2.78
N PHE A 29 -17.47 18.62 2.38
CA PHE A 29 -18.91 18.57 2.50
C PHE A 29 -19.36 18.53 3.96
N GLN A 30 -18.78 17.67 4.79
CA GLN A 30 -19.08 17.61 6.22
C GLN A 30 -18.83 18.98 6.87
N ASN A 31 -17.65 19.56 6.65
CA ASN A 31 -17.29 20.88 7.17
C ASN A 31 -18.25 21.99 6.70
N TRP A 32 -18.78 21.88 5.48
CA TRP A 32 -19.75 22.82 4.93
C TRP A 32 -21.12 22.67 5.59
N VAL A 33 -21.67 21.45 5.67
CA VAL A 33 -22.95 21.16 6.35
C VAL A 33 -22.92 21.68 7.78
N GLU A 34 -21.83 21.40 8.50
CA GLU A 34 -21.63 21.85 9.88
C GLU A 34 -21.63 23.39 10.06
N LYS A 35 -21.33 24.15 9.01
CA LYS A 35 -21.35 25.63 9.03
C LYS A 35 -22.73 26.19 8.72
N ILE A 36 -23.45 25.58 7.77
CA ILE A 36 -24.74 26.10 7.29
C ILE A 36 -25.95 25.60 8.09
N VAL A 37 -25.77 24.62 8.98
CA VAL A 37 -26.81 24.11 9.90
C VAL A 37 -26.52 24.62 11.33
N PRO A 38 -27.09 25.75 11.77
CA PRO A 38 -26.74 26.33 13.07
C PRO A 38 -27.36 25.55 14.24
N LEU A 39 -26.54 25.23 15.23
CA LEU A 39 -26.91 24.60 16.51
C LEU A 39 -28.13 25.18 17.24
N LYS A 40 -28.36 26.50 17.11
CA LYS A 40 -29.44 27.19 17.83
C LYS A 40 -30.83 26.72 17.40
N GLU A 41 -30.98 26.21 16.18
CA GLU A 41 -32.26 25.78 15.63
C GLU A 41 -32.63 24.33 16.00
N LEU A 42 -31.68 23.58 16.56
CA LEU A 42 -31.84 22.18 16.96
C LEU A 42 -32.07 21.96 18.47
N LYS A 43 -32.09 23.04 19.26
CA LYS A 43 -32.18 23.00 20.74
C LYS A 43 -33.50 22.47 21.34
N LYS A 44 -34.48 22.04 20.53
CA LYS A 44 -35.67 21.32 21.03
C LYS A 44 -35.62 19.80 20.84
N GLU A 45 -34.85 19.27 19.89
CA GLU A 45 -34.93 17.84 19.48
C GLU A 45 -33.68 17.01 19.82
N TYR A 46 -32.50 17.62 19.95
CA TYR A 46 -31.24 16.94 20.31
C TYR A 46 -30.54 17.63 21.49
N LEU A 47 -31.26 17.73 22.62
CA LEU A 47 -30.94 18.47 23.86
C LEU A 47 -29.56 18.20 24.51
N LYS A 48 -28.70 17.34 23.96
CA LYS A 48 -27.39 16.98 24.50
C LYS A 48 -26.19 17.28 23.59
N GLN A 49 -26.40 17.78 22.37
CA GLN A 49 -25.29 17.93 21.40
C GLN A 49 -24.76 19.37 21.30
N LYS A 50 -23.42 19.49 21.29
CA LYS A 50 -22.69 20.77 21.20
C LYS A 50 -22.49 21.26 19.75
N LYS A 51 -22.68 20.40 18.74
CA LYS A 51 -22.63 20.70 17.30
C LYS A 51 -23.58 19.81 16.51
N VAL A 52 -24.07 20.28 15.36
CA VAL A 52 -24.76 19.44 14.38
C VAL A 52 -23.68 18.84 13.50
N SER A 53 -23.42 17.54 13.61
CA SER A 53 -22.51 16.83 12.72
C SER A 53 -23.27 16.23 11.55
N PHE A 54 -22.56 15.97 10.45
CA PHE A 54 -23.10 15.33 9.26
C PHE A 54 -23.78 13.98 9.58
N ASP A 55 -23.20 13.18 10.48
CA ASP A 55 -23.73 11.87 10.88
C ASP A 55 -25.16 11.93 11.44
N ILE A 56 -25.53 13.06 12.07
CA ILE A 56 -26.89 13.30 12.56
C ILE A 56 -27.86 13.50 11.40
N VAL A 57 -27.42 14.23 10.37
CA VAL A 57 -28.19 14.53 9.16
C VAL A 57 -28.40 13.25 8.35
N GLU A 58 -27.34 12.46 8.18
CA GLU A 58 -27.37 11.16 7.51
C GLU A 58 -28.28 10.14 8.21
N GLY A 59 -28.19 10.04 9.54
CA GLY A 59 -29.00 9.12 10.36
C GLY A 59 -30.45 9.54 10.57
N ALA A 60 -30.88 10.70 10.04
CA ALA A 60 -32.20 11.26 10.27
C ALA A 60 -33.29 10.61 9.40
N LYS A 61 -34.49 10.39 9.98
CA LYS A 61 -35.70 10.10 9.19
C LYS A 61 -36.02 11.28 8.26
N LYS A 62 -36.72 11.05 7.14
CA LYS A 62 -37.05 12.09 6.14
C LYS A 62 -37.68 13.33 6.79
N ASP A 63 -38.66 13.15 7.68
CA ASP A 63 -39.32 14.27 8.37
C ASP A 63 -38.39 15.02 9.33
N ARG A 64 -37.40 14.33 9.90
CA ARG A 64 -36.38 14.93 10.77
C ARG A 64 -35.33 15.69 9.95
N LEU A 65 -34.90 15.14 8.82
CA LEU A 65 -34.02 15.82 7.88
C LEU A 65 -34.66 17.11 7.39
N ILE A 66 -35.93 17.06 6.94
CA ILE A 66 -36.64 18.26 6.49
C ILE A 66 -36.61 19.34 7.57
N ARG A 67 -36.91 18.99 8.84
CA ARG A 67 -36.83 19.94 9.97
C ARG A 67 -35.45 20.56 10.15
N VAL A 68 -34.38 19.76 10.04
CA VAL A 68 -32.99 20.24 10.14
C VAL A 68 -32.68 21.25 9.03
N LEU A 69 -33.26 21.08 7.84
CA LEU A 69 -32.97 21.89 6.67
C LEU A 69 -33.94 23.06 6.44
N LEU A 70 -34.96 23.27 7.30
CA LEU A 70 -36.04 24.25 7.06
C LEU A 70 -35.54 25.71 6.94
N ASN A 71 -34.46 26.06 7.63
CA ASN A 71 -33.94 27.44 7.66
C ASN A 71 -32.72 27.65 6.75
N ILE A 72 -32.36 26.62 5.97
CA ILE A 72 -31.29 26.70 4.99
C ILE A 72 -31.87 27.27 3.69
N ASN A 73 -31.06 28.03 2.93
CA ASN A 73 -31.51 28.46 1.61
C ASN A 73 -31.85 27.26 0.71
N LYS A 74 -32.69 27.50 -0.29
CA LYS A 74 -33.21 26.45 -1.16
C LYS A 74 -32.09 25.64 -1.83
N ASP A 75 -31.09 26.32 -2.41
CA ASP A 75 -30.04 25.67 -3.19
C ASP A 75 -29.16 24.76 -2.32
N ASN A 76 -28.78 25.17 -1.11
CA ASN A 76 -27.98 24.34 -0.21
C ASN A 76 -28.79 23.15 0.33
N ARG A 77 -30.09 23.36 0.60
CA ARG A 77 -31.00 22.28 1.01
C ARG A 77 -31.08 21.20 -0.07
N GLU A 78 -31.20 21.59 -1.34
CA GLU A 78 -31.25 20.64 -2.47
C GLU A 78 -29.99 19.78 -2.57
N VAL A 79 -28.80 20.34 -2.31
CA VAL A 79 -27.54 19.55 -2.27
C VAL A 79 -27.59 18.46 -1.20
N ILE A 80 -27.98 18.82 0.04
CA ILE A 80 -28.03 17.89 1.17
C ILE A 80 -29.09 16.81 0.93
N GLU A 81 -30.28 17.20 0.46
CA GLU A 81 -31.35 16.25 0.13
C GLU A 81 -30.93 15.28 -0.99
N SER A 82 -30.21 15.77 -2.00
CA SER A 82 -29.70 14.94 -3.10
C SER A 82 -28.68 13.91 -2.61
N TYR A 83 -27.71 14.34 -1.78
CA TYR A 83 -26.76 13.41 -1.17
C TYR A 83 -27.47 12.35 -0.31
N HIS A 84 -28.37 12.77 0.56
CA HIS A 84 -29.10 11.85 1.44
C HIS A 84 -30.05 10.92 0.66
N SER A 85 -30.58 11.35 -0.49
CA SER A 85 -31.34 10.50 -1.41
C SER A 85 -30.45 9.42 -2.03
N LEU A 86 -29.26 9.79 -2.51
CA LEU A 86 -28.27 8.86 -3.05
C LEU A 86 -27.87 7.83 -1.98
N TYR A 87 -27.57 8.31 -0.77
CA TYR A 87 -27.32 7.49 0.42
C TYR A 87 -28.40 6.44 0.66
N LYS A 88 -29.67 6.84 0.67
CA LYS A 88 -30.79 5.92 0.91
C LYS A 88 -30.99 4.93 -0.22
N LYS A 89 -30.79 5.35 -1.47
CA LYS A 89 -30.97 4.49 -2.64
C LYS A 89 -29.97 3.33 -2.63
N GLU A 90 -28.75 3.58 -2.19
CA GLU A 90 -27.69 2.56 -2.20
C GLU A 90 -27.73 1.60 -1.00
N ASN A 91 -28.58 1.87 0.01
CA ASN A 91 -29.16 0.95 1.00
C ASN A 91 -28.27 -0.15 1.62
N ASN A 92 -26.94 -0.05 1.55
CA ASN A 92 -26.01 -1.04 2.11
C ASN A 92 -24.57 -0.53 2.25
N ARG A 93 -24.36 0.75 2.61
CA ARG A 93 -23.06 1.33 3.06
C ARG A 93 -21.83 1.20 2.13
N ASP A 94 -21.93 0.56 0.97
CA ASP A 94 -20.75 0.06 0.25
C ASP A 94 -20.39 0.77 -1.08
N SER A 95 -21.16 1.73 -1.66
CA SER A 95 -20.96 2.12 -3.10
C SER A 95 -20.99 3.60 -3.64
N ILE A 96 -21.25 4.65 -2.86
CA ILE A 96 -21.18 6.09 -3.20
C ILE A 96 -19.76 6.67 -3.24
N ASN A 97 -19.22 6.83 -4.45
CA ASN A 97 -18.03 7.65 -4.67
C ASN A 97 -18.43 9.15 -4.62
N PHE A 98 -17.86 9.93 -3.70
CA PHE A 98 -18.26 11.33 -3.52
C PHE A 98 -18.01 12.17 -4.78
N SER A 99 -16.98 11.87 -5.56
CA SER A 99 -16.75 12.53 -6.85
C SER A 99 -17.85 12.22 -7.88
N ILE A 100 -18.48 11.04 -7.82
CA ILE A 100 -19.67 10.73 -8.65
C ILE A 100 -20.86 11.57 -8.19
N PHE A 101 -21.10 11.67 -6.87
CA PHE A 101 -22.13 12.56 -6.33
C PHE A 101 -21.96 14.00 -6.83
N LEU A 102 -20.72 14.52 -6.81
CA LEU A 102 -20.42 15.85 -7.32
C LEU A 102 -20.74 15.98 -8.82
N ALA A 103 -20.37 14.99 -9.63
CA ALA A 103 -20.63 15.00 -11.06
C ALA A 103 -22.13 14.97 -11.40
N GLU A 104 -22.91 14.14 -10.69
CA GLU A 104 -24.36 14.02 -10.91
C GLU A 104 -25.13 15.26 -10.44
N ASN A 105 -24.58 16.05 -9.52
CA ASN A 105 -25.24 17.20 -8.88
C ASN A 105 -24.59 18.55 -9.20
N ASP A 106 -23.74 18.62 -10.23
CA ASP A 106 -22.94 19.80 -10.60
C ASP A 106 -23.78 21.09 -10.71
N MET A 107 -24.97 21.03 -11.32
CA MET A 107 -25.85 22.20 -11.47
C MET A 107 -26.36 22.76 -10.14
N ILE A 108 -26.72 21.91 -9.19
CA ILE A 108 -27.25 22.34 -7.88
C ILE A 108 -26.08 22.83 -7.02
N ILE A 109 -24.94 22.14 -7.08
CA ILE A 109 -23.71 22.54 -6.38
C ILE A 109 -23.26 23.94 -6.83
N LYS A 110 -23.28 24.24 -8.14
CA LYS A 110 -22.93 25.56 -8.68
C LYS A 110 -23.85 26.70 -8.21
N LYS A 111 -25.11 26.40 -7.89
CA LYS A 111 -26.08 27.38 -7.34
C LYS A 111 -25.95 27.52 -5.83
N SER A 112 -25.47 26.49 -5.15
CA SER A 112 -25.20 26.49 -3.73
C SER A 112 -23.94 27.30 -3.39
N ASN A 113 -23.67 27.50 -2.09
CA ASN A 113 -22.38 28.04 -1.63
C ASN A 113 -21.37 26.95 -1.24
N PHE A 114 -21.65 25.68 -1.55
CA PHE A 114 -20.75 24.57 -1.29
C PHE A 114 -19.53 24.64 -2.21
N LYS A 115 -18.33 24.55 -1.64
CA LYS A 115 -17.06 24.45 -2.38
C LYS A 115 -16.47 23.05 -2.19
N PRO A 116 -16.64 22.13 -3.15
CA PRO A 116 -16.24 20.73 -2.99
C PRO A 116 -14.76 20.51 -2.71
N ASN A 117 -13.90 21.38 -3.28
CA ASN A 117 -12.46 21.24 -3.15
C ASN A 117 -11.87 22.07 -2.02
N SER A 118 -12.68 22.66 -1.12
CA SER A 118 -12.16 23.59 -0.10
C SER A 118 -11.06 23.01 0.79
N GLN A 119 -11.15 21.73 1.14
CA GLN A 119 -10.12 21.03 1.91
C GLN A 119 -8.86 20.73 1.07
N ILE A 120 -9.02 20.41 -0.22
CA ILE A 120 -7.91 20.21 -1.16
C ILE A 120 -7.18 21.53 -1.39
N ASP A 121 -7.93 22.63 -1.62
CA ASP A 121 -7.40 23.97 -1.78
C ASP A 121 -6.60 24.41 -0.56
N LYS A 122 -7.10 24.10 0.65
CA LYS A 122 -6.37 24.35 1.90
C LYS A 122 -5.04 23.60 1.94
N ILE A 123 -5.03 22.29 1.61
CA ILE A 123 -3.80 21.50 1.57
C ILE A 123 -2.84 22.06 0.51
N ASN A 124 -3.32 22.41 -0.68
CA ASN A 124 -2.50 23.03 -1.73
C ASN A 124 -1.91 24.37 -1.28
N GLN A 125 -2.64 25.17 -0.50
CA GLN A 125 -2.08 26.38 0.11
C GLN A 125 -1.00 26.06 1.14
N GLU A 126 -1.20 25.03 1.99
CA GLU A 126 -0.18 24.57 2.93
C GLU A 126 1.09 24.06 2.22
N LEU A 127 0.93 23.33 1.09
CA LEU A 127 2.02 22.88 0.22
C LEU A 127 2.78 24.07 -0.39
N ASN A 128 2.07 25.05 -0.95
CA ASN A 128 2.66 26.27 -1.49
C ASN A 128 3.43 27.06 -0.43
N ASN A 129 2.91 27.15 0.80
CA ASN A 129 3.59 27.83 1.92
C ASN A 129 4.92 27.15 2.30
N ILE A 130 5.06 25.85 2.04
CA ILE A 130 6.31 25.11 2.22
C ILE A 130 7.12 25.00 0.91
N GLY A 131 6.81 25.81 -0.11
CA GLY A 131 7.58 25.92 -1.35
C GLY A 131 7.36 24.77 -2.34
N ILE A 132 6.31 23.98 -2.17
CA ILE A 132 5.91 22.95 -3.13
C ILE A 132 4.88 23.58 -4.06
N THR A 133 5.24 23.73 -5.34
CA THR A 133 4.37 24.37 -6.35
C THR A 133 3.35 23.40 -6.95
N GLN A 134 3.61 22.10 -6.82
CA GLN A 134 2.71 21.06 -7.30
C GLN A 134 1.48 20.93 -6.41
N THR A 135 0.38 20.59 -7.05
CA THR A 135 -0.88 20.25 -6.38
C THR A 135 -0.76 18.90 -5.67
N LEU A 136 -1.63 18.69 -4.69
CA LEU A 136 -1.76 17.41 -4.00
C LEU A 136 -2.02 16.27 -4.98
N GLU A 137 -2.89 16.48 -5.98
CA GLU A 137 -3.23 15.47 -6.98
C GLU A 137 -2.00 14.99 -7.77
N GLU A 138 -1.15 15.93 -8.20
CA GLU A 138 0.13 15.60 -8.86
C GLU A 138 1.04 14.80 -7.92
N ILE A 139 1.24 15.26 -6.68
CA ILE A 139 2.12 14.61 -5.69
C ILE A 139 1.65 13.19 -5.33
N LEU A 140 0.34 12.93 -5.32
CA LEU A 140 -0.21 11.60 -5.05
C LEU A 140 0.16 10.58 -6.14
N LEU A 141 0.38 11.06 -7.37
CA LEU A 141 0.64 10.26 -8.57
C LEU A 141 2.13 10.18 -8.95
N PHE A 142 2.99 10.99 -8.35
CA PHE A 142 4.42 11.03 -8.64
C PHE A 142 5.07 9.63 -8.57
N PRO A 143 5.67 9.14 -9.67
CA PRO A 143 6.48 7.92 -9.64
C PRO A 143 7.73 8.12 -8.76
N PRO A 144 8.44 7.04 -8.39
CA PRO A 144 9.61 7.13 -7.50
C PRO A 144 10.62 8.21 -7.89
N SER A 145 10.95 8.37 -9.18
CA SER A 145 11.88 9.40 -9.64
C SER A 145 11.42 10.84 -9.37
N GLU A 146 10.13 11.12 -9.52
CA GLU A 146 9.59 12.47 -9.26
C GLU A 146 9.47 12.75 -7.76
N ILE A 147 9.20 11.71 -6.96
CA ILE A 147 9.27 11.78 -5.50
C ILE A 147 10.70 12.13 -5.07
N ASP A 148 11.71 11.46 -5.62
CA ASP A 148 13.11 11.70 -5.31
C ASP A 148 13.50 13.15 -5.66
N ASP A 149 13.14 13.62 -6.85
CA ASP A 149 13.36 15.00 -7.31
C ASP A 149 12.70 16.03 -6.37
N LEU A 150 11.45 15.77 -5.96
CA LEU A 150 10.73 16.65 -5.04
C LEU A 150 11.39 16.69 -3.66
N ALA A 151 11.77 15.53 -3.12
CA ALA A 151 12.44 15.41 -1.83
C ALA A 151 13.79 16.14 -1.81
N LEU A 152 14.57 16.03 -2.89
CA LEU A 152 15.85 16.72 -3.07
C LEU A 152 15.69 18.25 -3.11
N LYS A 153 14.69 18.76 -3.83
CA LYS A 153 14.43 20.21 -3.97
C LYS A 153 13.98 20.85 -2.66
N ILE A 154 13.06 20.20 -1.95
CA ILE A 154 12.38 20.82 -0.80
C ILE A 154 13.21 20.75 0.49
N LYS A 155 14.11 19.77 0.62
CA LYS A 155 14.98 19.48 1.79
C LYS A 155 14.20 19.42 3.11
N LYS A 156 14.01 18.21 3.68
CA LYS A 156 13.42 17.91 5.01
C LYS A 156 12.68 19.09 5.68
N LYS A 157 11.38 19.25 5.43
CA LYS A 157 10.58 20.30 6.06
C LYS A 157 9.71 19.74 7.17
N ASN A 158 10.01 20.14 8.41
CA ASN A 158 9.18 19.93 9.60
C ASN A 158 7.90 20.80 9.58
N GLY A 159 7.24 20.93 8.43
CA GLY A 159 5.94 21.56 8.33
C GLY A 159 4.88 20.61 8.88
N LYS A 160 4.10 21.05 9.88
CA LYS A 160 2.92 20.29 10.29
C LYS A 160 1.91 20.39 9.15
N LEU A 161 1.72 19.32 8.40
CA LEU A 161 0.58 19.12 7.48
C LEU A 161 -0.46 18.26 8.23
N PRO A 162 -1.17 18.81 9.24
CA PRO A 162 -2.02 18.04 10.13
C PRO A 162 -3.13 17.31 9.38
N ASP A 163 -3.63 17.91 8.30
CA ASP A 163 -4.69 17.34 7.49
C ASP A 163 -4.22 16.06 6.79
N LEU A 164 -3.03 16.05 6.18
CA LEU A 164 -2.43 14.85 5.59
C LEU A 164 -2.03 13.81 6.64
N ILE A 165 -1.55 14.25 7.81
CA ILE A 165 -1.22 13.36 8.93
C ILE A 165 -2.48 12.63 9.41
N SER A 166 -3.58 13.37 9.59
CA SER A 166 -4.89 12.84 9.99
C SER A 166 -5.45 11.91 8.93
N LEU A 167 -5.36 12.31 7.65
CA LEU A 167 -5.80 11.50 6.52
C LEU A 167 -5.09 10.15 6.53
N TYR A 168 -3.76 10.13 6.59
CA TYR A 168 -3.01 8.87 6.67
C TYR A 168 -3.40 8.03 7.89
N SER A 169 -3.61 8.65 9.05
CA SER A 169 -4.03 7.91 10.24
C SER A 169 -5.33 7.15 9.95
N ASN A 170 -6.32 7.82 9.36
CA ASN A 170 -7.58 7.20 8.94
C ASN A 170 -7.35 6.11 7.87
N PHE A 171 -6.48 6.35 6.89
CA PHE A 171 -6.13 5.38 5.84
C PHE A 171 -5.58 4.07 6.40
N SER A 172 -4.77 4.18 7.45
CA SER A 172 -4.04 3.06 8.04
C SER A 172 -4.87 2.29 9.08
N LEU A 173 -6.01 2.79 9.52
CA LEU A 173 -6.85 2.06 10.47
C LEU A 173 -7.32 0.72 9.88
N THR A 174 -7.26 -0.32 10.72
CA THR A 174 -7.69 -1.70 10.41
C THR A 174 -9.16 -1.95 10.70
N ASN A 175 -9.84 -0.97 11.31
CA ASN A 175 -11.26 -1.01 11.58
C ASN A 175 -12.01 -0.49 10.34
N ASN A 176 -13.25 -0.93 10.14
CA ASN A 176 -14.11 -0.71 8.96
C ASN A 176 -14.37 0.76 8.53
N GLU A 177 -13.60 1.74 9.01
CA GLU A 177 -13.62 3.13 8.57
C GLU A 177 -12.78 3.23 7.29
N CYS A 178 -13.46 3.52 6.18
CA CYS A 178 -12.90 3.53 4.83
C CYS A 178 -12.79 4.96 4.33
N PHE A 179 -11.82 5.24 3.46
CA PHE A 179 -11.79 6.51 2.74
C PHE A 179 -12.98 6.63 1.80
N GLY A 180 -13.45 7.86 1.69
CA GLY A 180 -14.56 8.29 0.87
C GLY A 180 -15.86 7.75 1.44
N THR A 181 -16.20 8.18 2.67
CA THR A 181 -17.37 7.64 3.38
C THR A 181 -18.53 7.49 2.41
N LEU A 182 -18.76 6.20 2.14
CA LEU A 182 -19.86 5.54 1.47
C LEU A 182 -19.69 4.93 0.10
N GLY A 183 -18.50 4.64 -0.47
CA GLY A 183 -18.52 3.94 -1.77
C GLY A 183 -17.51 2.92 -2.25
N THR A 184 -16.38 2.80 -1.60
CA THR A 184 -15.54 1.63 -1.77
C THR A 184 -14.77 1.50 -0.47
N LYS A 185 -14.62 0.29 0.05
CA LYS A 185 -13.69 0.04 1.14
C LYS A 185 -12.28 0.26 0.63
N TYR A 186 -11.83 1.51 0.56
CA TYR A 186 -10.47 1.85 0.15
C TYR A 186 -9.73 2.37 1.38
N ASN A 187 -8.72 1.63 1.78
CA ASN A 187 -7.84 1.93 2.88
C ASN A 187 -6.56 1.10 2.66
N ALA A 188 -5.66 1.11 3.62
CA ALA A 188 -4.43 0.34 3.52
C ALA A 188 -4.67 -1.19 3.43
N TYR A 189 -5.83 -1.70 3.85
CA TYR A 189 -6.20 -3.10 3.65
C TYR A 189 -6.44 -3.40 2.17
N GLN A 190 -7.31 -2.62 1.53
CA GLN A 190 -7.64 -2.82 0.12
C GLN A 190 -6.43 -2.62 -0.79
N LEU A 191 -5.58 -1.62 -0.49
CA LEU A 191 -4.36 -1.40 -1.26
C LEU A 191 -3.45 -2.64 -1.23
N VAL A 192 -3.31 -3.30 -0.07
CA VAL A 192 -2.49 -4.52 0.06
C VAL A 192 -3.13 -5.70 -0.67
N GLU A 193 -4.46 -5.83 -0.66
CA GLU A 193 -5.15 -6.86 -1.45
C GLU A 193 -4.96 -6.63 -2.95
N ASP A 194 -5.11 -5.38 -3.42
CA ASP A 194 -4.96 -5.01 -4.83
C ASP A 194 -3.54 -5.29 -5.33
N LEU A 195 -2.52 -4.99 -4.52
CA LEU A 195 -1.12 -5.27 -4.84
C LEU A 195 -0.80 -6.78 -4.87
N ASN A 196 -1.56 -7.60 -4.14
CA ASN A 196 -1.37 -9.06 -4.02
C ASN A 196 0.07 -9.49 -3.60
N ILE A 197 0.74 -8.66 -2.79
CA ILE A 197 2.10 -8.92 -2.29
C ILE A 197 2.00 -9.65 -0.97
N ASN A 198 2.55 -10.85 -0.92
CA ASN A 198 2.43 -11.73 0.23
C ASN A 198 3.66 -11.73 1.14
N VAL A 199 4.80 -11.27 0.64
CA VAL A 199 6.10 -11.30 1.31
C VAL A 199 6.75 -9.93 1.25
N CYS A 200 7.33 -9.50 2.37
CA CYS A 200 7.93 -8.19 2.52
C CYS A 200 8.96 -7.93 1.41
N PRO A 201 8.82 -6.84 0.62
CA PRO A 201 9.70 -6.55 -0.50
C PRO A 201 11.11 -6.19 -0.03
N TYR A 202 11.27 -5.59 1.15
CA TYR A 202 12.59 -5.24 1.69
C TYR A 202 13.45 -6.48 1.99
N CYS A 203 12.94 -7.41 2.81
CA CYS A 203 13.72 -8.58 3.23
C CYS A 203 13.47 -9.84 2.41
N ASN A 204 12.41 -9.93 1.61
CA ASN A 204 11.92 -11.17 0.99
C ASN A 204 11.88 -12.37 1.97
N ARG A 205 11.51 -12.17 3.24
CA ARG A 205 11.55 -13.22 4.29
C ARG A 205 10.25 -13.37 5.08
N ASN A 206 9.62 -12.26 5.45
CA ASN A 206 8.43 -12.31 6.30
C ASN A 206 7.16 -12.17 5.45
N PHE A 207 6.14 -12.97 5.75
CA PHE A 207 4.80 -12.78 5.21
C PHE A 207 4.21 -11.43 5.66
N ILE A 208 3.44 -10.79 4.79
CA ILE A 208 2.81 -9.48 4.98
C ILE A 208 1.33 -9.49 4.53
N LYS A 209 0.66 -10.63 4.66
CA LYS A 209 -0.71 -10.83 4.16
C LYS A 209 -1.78 -10.06 4.95
N ASN A 210 -2.95 -9.92 4.36
CA ASN A 210 -4.17 -9.59 5.09
C ASN A 210 -4.77 -10.84 5.77
N LEU A 211 -5.40 -10.65 6.93
CA LEU A 211 -6.09 -11.70 7.68
C LEU A 211 -7.59 -11.59 7.42
N ASN A 212 -8.05 -12.31 6.40
CA ASN A 212 -9.38 -12.22 5.77
C ASN A 212 -10.60 -12.32 6.72
N LYS A 213 -10.43 -12.82 7.95
CA LYS A 213 -11.54 -12.97 8.92
C LYS A 213 -11.77 -11.77 9.84
N SER A 214 -10.90 -10.76 9.82
CA SER A 214 -10.93 -9.70 10.84
C SER A 214 -10.65 -8.28 10.34
N GLY A 215 -10.40 -8.08 9.03
CA GLY A 215 -9.91 -6.79 8.51
C GLY A 215 -8.50 -6.42 9.01
N LYS A 216 -7.84 -7.32 9.75
CA LYS A 216 -6.50 -7.11 10.28
C LYS A 216 -5.46 -7.37 9.22
N ARG A 217 -4.39 -6.61 9.30
CA ARG A 217 -3.22 -6.67 8.41
C ARG A 217 -2.03 -7.07 9.27
N ILE A 218 -1.20 -8.01 8.81
CA ILE A 218 0.10 -8.25 9.45
C ILE A 218 1.22 -7.39 8.84
N CYS A 219 0.93 -6.73 7.72
CA CYS A 219 1.81 -5.74 7.13
C CYS A 219 1.65 -4.35 7.76
N GLU A 220 2.65 -3.53 7.53
CA GLU A 220 2.62 -2.10 7.78
C GLU A 220 2.84 -1.37 6.45
N MET A 221 2.21 -0.21 6.28
CA MET A 221 2.54 0.68 5.18
C MET A 221 3.72 1.53 5.64
N ASP A 222 4.93 1.11 5.28
CA ASP A 222 6.12 1.92 5.48
C ASP A 222 6.08 3.11 4.51
N HIS A 223 6.60 4.25 4.96
CA HIS A 223 6.78 5.41 4.11
C HIS A 223 8.23 5.46 3.64
N PHE A 224 8.50 5.19 2.35
CA PHE A 224 9.86 5.19 1.81
C PHE A 224 10.63 6.46 2.23
N TYR A 225 10.03 7.62 1.98
CA TYR A 225 10.32 8.89 2.63
C TYR A 225 9.52 9.03 3.94
N PRO A 226 10.18 9.07 5.11
CA PRO A 226 9.51 9.10 6.41
C PRO A 226 8.51 10.24 6.53
N LYS A 227 7.25 9.91 6.85
CA LYS A 227 6.17 10.89 7.09
C LYS A 227 6.51 11.96 8.11
N SER A 228 7.38 11.68 9.09
CA SER A 228 7.83 12.67 10.08
C SER A 228 8.67 13.80 9.48
N GLU A 229 9.39 13.54 8.39
CA GLU A 229 10.27 14.50 7.71
C GLU A 229 9.67 15.00 6.37
N TYR A 230 8.85 14.16 5.72
CA TYR A 230 8.22 14.41 4.43
C TYR A 230 6.69 14.17 4.50
N PRO A 231 5.94 14.91 5.34
CA PRO A 231 4.51 14.67 5.54
C PRO A 231 3.68 14.87 4.27
N PHE A 232 4.18 15.65 3.30
CA PHE A 232 3.53 15.88 1.99
C PHE A 232 3.54 14.64 1.10
N LEU A 233 4.47 13.69 1.33
CA LEU A 233 4.49 12.38 0.66
C LEU A 233 3.72 11.31 1.45
N GLY A 234 3.13 11.67 2.60
CA GLY A 234 2.49 10.72 3.51
C GLY A 234 1.34 9.92 2.89
N MET A 235 0.74 10.46 1.82
CA MET A 235 -0.35 9.82 1.08
C MET A 235 0.04 9.45 -0.35
N SER A 236 1.29 9.66 -0.80
CA SER A 236 1.70 9.30 -2.16
C SER A 236 1.77 7.79 -2.33
N PHE A 237 1.17 7.25 -3.41
CA PHE A 237 1.08 5.80 -3.63
C PHE A 237 2.47 5.13 -3.64
N TYR A 238 3.39 5.67 -4.43
CA TYR A 238 4.75 5.15 -4.56
C TYR A 238 5.65 5.42 -3.34
N ASN A 239 5.13 6.12 -2.32
CA ASN A 239 5.79 6.27 -1.04
C ASN A 239 5.31 5.21 -0.02
N LEU A 240 4.21 4.50 -0.27
CA LEU A 240 3.58 3.55 0.66
C LEU A 240 3.99 2.10 0.32
N ILE A 241 4.99 1.59 1.04
CA ILE A 241 5.53 0.24 0.83
C ILE A 241 4.87 -0.74 1.81
N PRO A 242 4.16 -1.78 1.34
CA PRO A 242 3.68 -2.83 2.24
C PRO A 242 4.89 -3.63 2.73
N SER A 243 5.15 -3.61 4.03
CA SER A 243 6.36 -4.18 4.62
C SER A 243 6.08 -4.90 5.93
N CYS A 244 7.03 -5.72 6.39
CA CYS A 244 6.93 -6.34 7.70
C CYS A 244 7.38 -5.38 8.79
N LYS A 245 6.82 -5.56 9.99
CA LYS A 245 7.12 -4.74 11.17
C LYS A 245 8.61 -4.61 11.47
N THR A 246 9.38 -5.70 11.34
CA THR A 246 10.84 -5.67 11.58
C THR A 246 11.56 -4.74 10.61
N CYS A 247 11.25 -4.82 9.30
CA CYS A 247 11.88 -3.94 8.32
C CYS A 247 11.47 -2.48 8.55
N ASN A 248 10.19 -2.22 8.79
CA ASN A 248 9.67 -0.86 8.99
C ASN A 248 10.16 -0.23 10.31
N GLN A 249 9.87 -0.88 11.44
CA GLN A 249 10.03 -0.27 12.78
C GLN A 249 11.38 -0.52 13.42
N THR A 250 12.10 -1.58 13.05
CA THR A 250 13.38 -1.93 13.69
C THR A 250 14.56 -1.51 12.84
N PHE A 251 14.49 -1.74 11.53
CA PHE A 251 15.62 -1.47 10.64
C PHE A 251 15.52 -0.10 9.98
N LYS A 252 14.41 0.21 9.31
CA LYS A 252 14.30 1.46 8.56
C LYS A 252 14.03 2.66 9.46
N GLU A 253 13.03 2.55 10.35
CA GLU A 253 12.56 3.63 11.21
C GLU A 253 12.29 4.93 10.39
N THR A 254 12.92 6.03 10.79
CA THR A 254 12.81 7.34 10.13
C THR A 254 13.94 7.62 9.16
N LYS A 255 14.67 6.59 8.73
CA LYS A 255 15.84 6.76 7.88
C LYS A 255 15.50 6.43 6.43
N LEU A 256 16.20 7.07 5.52
CA LEU A 256 16.14 6.75 4.10
C LEU A 256 16.92 5.47 3.82
N VAL A 257 16.50 4.79 2.76
CA VAL A 257 17.17 3.64 2.15
C VAL A 257 17.29 3.93 0.66
N SER A 258 18.28 3.31 0.00
CA SER A 258 18.69 3.64 -1.37
C SER A 258 17.76 3.12 -2.47
N VAL A 259 16.90 2.14 -2.18
CA VAL A 259 16.09 1.48 -3.21
C VAL A 259 14.63 1.46 -2.82
N ASN A 260 13.80 2.13 -3.64
CA ASN A 260 12.35 2.06 -3.55
C ASN A 260 11.87 0.77 -4.25
N PRO A 261 11.13 -0.13 -3.60
CA PRO A 261 10.66 -1.35 -4.24
C PRO A 261 9.77 -1.13 -5.48
N TYR A 262 9.13 0.03 -5.64
CA TYR A 262 8.38 0.37 -6.85
C TYR A 262 9.26 0.87 -8.01
N SER A 263 10.54 1.17 -7.77
CA SER A 263 11.46 1.58 -8.84
C SER A 263 12.04 0.36 -9.56
N LYS A 264 12.63 0.59 -10.73
CA LYS A 264 13.42 -0.44 -11.42
C LYS A 264 14.69 -0.68 -10.60
N ILE A 265 14.78 -1.86 -9.99
CA ILE A 265 15.98 -2.33 -9.30
C ILE A 265 16.91 -2.91 -10.36
N GLU A 266 18.19 -2.54 -10.34
CA GLU A 266 19.20 -3.19 -11.19
C GLU A 266 19.29 -4.69 -10.85
N GLU A 267 19.63 -5.50 -11.84
CA GLU A 267 19.73 -6.94 -11.64
C GLU A 267 20.88 -7.30 -10.70
N PHE A 268 20.61 -8.18 -9.74
CA PHE A 268 21.61 -8.74 -8.85
C PHE A 268 21.25 -10.17 -8.46
N SER A 269 22.23 -10.90 -7.95
CA SER A 269 22.07 -12.27 -7.44
C SER A 269 22.79 -12.47 -6.11
N PHE A 270 22.30 -13.46 -5.36
CA PHE A 270 23.05 -14.11 -4.29
C PHE A 270 23.80 -15.31 -4.86
N GLY A 271 25.06 -15.50 -4.46
CA GLY A 271 25.90 -16.59 -4.96
C GLY A 271 26.24 -17.63 -3.89
N LEU A 272 26.78 -18.77 -4.31
CA LEU A 272 27.29 -19.82 -3.43
C LEU A 272 28.82 -19.86 -3.46
N LYS A 273 29.46 -19.72 -2.31
CA LYS A 273 30.91 -19.89 -2.18
C LYS A 273 31.23 -21.14 -1.39
N ILE A 274 31.85 -22.13 -2.04
CA ILE A 274 32.32 -23.35 -1.40
C ILE A 274 33.57 -23.05 -0.58
N GLU A 275 33.56 -23.39 0.71
CA GLU A 275 34.70 -23.18 1.61
C GLU A 275 35.50 -24.47 1.82
N ASN A 276 34.81 -25.62 1.87
CA ASN A 276 35.45 -26.94 2.00
C ASN A 276 34.52 -28.08 1.55
N SER A 277 35.05 -29.30 1.49
CA SER A 277 34.35 -30.50 1.01
C SER A 277 33.13 -30.92 1.84
N ARG A 278 32.91 -30.36 3.04
CA ARG A 278 31.74 -30.68 3.88
C ARG A 278 30.45 -30.00 3.43
N PHE A 279 30.50 -29.15 2.39
CA PHE A 279 29.37 -28.32 1.96
C PHE A 279 28.08 -29.08 1.62
N TYR A 280 28.16 -30.38 1.31
CA TYR A 280 27.01 -31.23 1.03
C TYR A 280 26.21 -31.64 2.28
N TYR A 281 26.78 -31.54 3.49
CA TYR A 281 26.12 -31.99 4.73
C TYR A 281 26.36 -31.07 5.93
N ASP A 282 27.16 -30.01 5.77
CA ASP A 282 27.47 -29.05 6.82
C ASP A 282 27.34 -27.62 6.27
N LYS A 283 26.55 -26.79 6.97
CA LYS A 283 26.35 -25.38 6.63
C LYS A 283 27.61 -24.54 6.77
N ASP A 284 28.63 -25.03 7.49
CA ASP A 284 29.94 -24.38 7.60
C ASP A 284 30.88 -24.77 6.44
N GLY A 285 30.42 -25.64 5.53
CA GLY A 285 31.14 -26.01 4.32
C GLY A 285 31.06 -24.99 3.18
N PHE A 286 30.17 -24.01 3.27
CA PHE A 286 29.97 -22.95 2.27
C PHE A 286 29.62 -21.61 2.92
N SER A 287 29.62 -20.54 2.15
CA SER A 287 29.10 -19.22 2.51
C SER A 287 28.22 -18.67 1.37
N ILE A 288 27.39 -17.68 1.68
CA ILE A 288 26.58 -16.98 0.66
C ILE A 288 27.41 -15.80 0.18
N ASP A 289 27.59 -15.67 -1.14
CA ASP A 289 28.18 -14.51 -1.76
C ASP A 289 27.12 -13.41 -1.93
N TYR A 290 27.40 -12.26 -1.33
CA TYR A 290 26.53 -11.10 -1.33
C TYR A 290 27.07 -9.93 -2.17
N ASP A 291 28.22 -10.05 -2.82
CA ASP A 291 28.93 -8.89 -3.38
C ASP A 291 28.11 -8.14 -4.44
N LYS A 292 27.44 -8.88 -5.34
CA LYS A 292 26.53 -8.29 -6.33
C LYS A 292 25.34 -7.59 -5.66
N ALA A 293 24.69 -8.27 -4.72
CA ALA A 293 23.56 -7.72 -3.97
C ALA A 293 23.95 -6.48 -3.16
N ARG A 294 25.09 -6.51 -2.48
CA ARG A 294 25.61 -5.40 -1.66
C ARG A 294 25.91 -4.18 -2.52
N LYS A 295 26.50 -4.38 -3.71
CA LYS A 295 26.78 -3.30 -4.67
C LYS A 295 25.51 -2.62 -5.16
N VAL A 296 24.50 -3.39 -5.58
CA VAL A 296 23.26 -2.84 -6.14
C VAL A 296 22.36 -2.24 -5.06
N LEU A 297 22.18 -2.95 -3.94
CA LEU A 297 21.25 -2.51 -2.90
C LEU A 297 21.86 -1.47 -1.95
N GLY A 298 23.19 -1.33 -1.90
CA GLY A 298 23.89 -0.29 -1.14
C GLY A 298 23.46 -0.18 0.31
N GLU A 299 23.07 1.02 0.75
CA GLU A 299 22.62 1.27 2.12
C GLU A 299 21.42 0.41 2.53
N SER A 300 20.53 0.06 1.59
CA SER A 300 19.39 -0.81 1.85
C SER A 300 19.84 -2.21 2.30
N PHE A 301 20.92 -2.74 1.72
CA PHE A 301 21.49 -4.05 2.08
C PHE A 301 21.90 -4.08 3.55
N THR A 302 22.75 -3.12 3.92
CA THR A 302 23.27 -2.97 5.29
C THR A 302 22.15 -2.66 6.26
N ARG A 303 21.18 -1.83 5.85
CA ARG A 303 20.13 -1.39 6.77
C ARG A 303 19.19 -2.51 7.15
N PHE A 304 18.72 -3.25 6.15
CA PHE A 304 17.79 -4.36 6.38
C PHE A 304 18.46 -5.63 6.86
N LYS A 305 19.77 -5.58 7.15
CA LYS A 305 20.54 -6.70 7.71
C LYS A 305 20.41 -7.96 6.87
N ILE A 306 20.48 -7.80 5.54
CA ILE A 306 20.18 -8.88 4.59
C ILE A 306 21.16 -10.04 4.80
N GLU A 307 22.47 -9.77 4.88
CA GLU A 307 23.51 -10.76 5.14
C GLU A 307 23.29 -11.50 6.45
N GLU A 308 23.18 -10.76 7.56
CA GLU A 308 23.06 -11.38 8.89
C GLU A 308 21.78 -12.22 9.03
N LEU A 309 20.69 -11.80 8.36
CA LEU A 309 19.42 -12.53 8.37
C LEU A 309 19.41 -13.73 7.43
N TYR A 310 20.04 -13.62 6.25
CA TYR A 310 20.04 -14.70 5.24
C TYR A 310 20.99 -15.82 5.65
N ASP A 311 22.08 -15.51 6.35
CA ASP A 311 22.97 -16.51 6.94
C ASP A 311 22.29 -17.41 7.99
N GLN A 312 21.16 -16.96 8.57
CA GLN A 312 20.34 -17.80 9.46
C GLN A 312 19.51 -18.86 8.69
N HIS A 313 19.46 -18.79 7.36
CA HIS A 313 18.70 -19.73 6.49
C HIS A 313 19.62 -20.58 5.61
N LYS A 314 20.89 -20.76 5.98
CA LYS A 314 21.83 -21.63 5.26
C LYS A 314 21.37 -23.09 5.24
N ASP A 315 20.50 -23.51 6.14
CA ASP A 315 19.82 -24.81 6.09
C ASP A 315 19.05 -25.01 4.78
N GLN A 316 18.34 -23.98 4.29
CA GLN A 316 17.60 -24.08 3.02
C GLN A 316 18.52 -24.18 1.81
N ILE A 317 19.70 -23.54 1.86
CA ILE A 317 20.71 -23.66 0.80
C ILE A 317 21.36 -25.03 0.82
N LEU A 318 21.65 -25.56 2.02
CA LEU A 318 22.16 -26.92 2.18
C LEU A 318 21.18 -27.94 1.58
N GLU A 319 19.87 -27.78 1.80
CA GLU A 319 18.86 -28.61 1.14
C GLU A 319 18.89 -28.50 -0.39
N LEU A 320 19.11 -27.31 -0.96
CA LEU A 320 19.22 -27.13 -2.41
C LEU A 320 20.45 -27.84 -2.97
N ILE A 321 21.60 -27.73 -2.29
CA ILE A 321 22.84 -28.43 -2.65
C ILE A 321 22.60 -29.95 -2.62
N GLN A 322 21.99 -30.46 -1.56
CA GLN A 322 21.65 -31.88 -1.44
C GLN A 322 20.68 -32.32 -2.54
N LYS A 323 19.72 -31.48 -2.93
CA LYS A 323 18.81 -31.76 -4.03
C LYS A 323 19.51 -31.83 -5.38
N GLN A 324 20.44 -30.92 -5.65
CA GLN A 324 21.26 -30.96 -6.86
C GLN A 324 22.01 -32.29 -7.00
N VAL A 325 22.50 -32.84 -5.87
CA VAL A 325 23.19 -34.14 -5.87
C VAL A 325 22.22 -35.33 -5.96
N THR A 326 21.09 -35.26 -5.25
CA THR A 326 20.15 -36.39 -5.12
C THR A 326 19.15 -36.50 -6.28
N TYR A 327 18.95 -35.43 -7.04
CA TYR A 327 18.04 -35.37 -8.18
C TYR A 327 18.80 -34.95 -9.45
N PRO A 328 19.63 -35.83 -10.03
CA PRO A 328 20.28 -35.56 -11.30
C PRO A 328 19.24 -35.41 -12.42
N ASP A 329 19.61 -34.74 -13.51
CA ASP A 329 18.71 -34.44 -14.64
C ASP A 329 17.94 -35.66 -15.15
N SER A 330 18.62 -36.79 -15.32
CA SER A 330 18.00 -38.04 -15.75
C SER A 330 16.86 -38.51 -14.85
N TYR A 331 16.97 -38.29 -13.53
CA TYR A 331 15.93 -38.67 -12.58
C TYR A 331 14.78 -37.66 -12.58
N ILE A 332 15.07 -36.37 -12.77
CA ILE A 332 14.03 -35.36 -12.99
C ILE A 332 13.24 -35.66 -14.27
N ASP A 333 13.92 -36.05 -15.34
CA ASP A 333 13.29 -36.40 -16.61
C ASP A 333 12.43 -37.66 -16.49
N GLU A 334 12.89 -38.68 -15.73
CA GLU A 334 12.09 -39.87 -15.42
C GLU A 334 10.82 -39.50 -14.64
N LEU A 335 10.94 -38.67 -13.61
CA LEU A 335 9.79 -38.20 -12.82
C LEU A 335 8.82 -37.39 -13.68
N PHE A 336 9.32 -36.53 -14.55
CA PHE A 336 8.50 -35.77 -15.48
C PHE A 336 7.74 -36.72 -16.42
N GLN A 337 8.42 -37.61 -17.13
CA GLN A 337 7.81 -38.56 -18.07
C GLN A 337 6.73 -39.42 -17.41
N LYS A 338 6.95 -39.83 -16.16
CA LYS A 338 6.00 -40.67 -15.43
C LYS A 338 4.69 -39.97 -15.07
N TYR A 339 4.72 -38.65 -14.88
CA TYR A 339 3.57 -37.88 -14.37
C TYR A 339 3.18 -36.69 -15.26
N GLU A 340 3.76 -36.59 -16.45
CA GLU A 340 3.39 -35.61 -17.46
C GLU A 340 1.89 -35.72 -17.79
N GLY A 341 1.21 -34.58 -17.89
CA GLY A 341 -0.23 -34.53 -18.16
C GLY A 341 -1.13 -34.89 -16.98
N THR A 342 -0.55 -35.24 -15.81
CA THR A 342 -1.31 -35.44 -14.55
C THR A 342 -0.86 -34.47 -13.47
N PHE A 343 0.36 -34.61 -12.94
CA PHE A 343 0.90 -33.78 -11.88
C PHE A 343 1.81 -32.65 -12.37
N PHE A 344 2.53 -32.87 -13.48
CA PHE A 344 3.52 -31.92 -13.98
C PHE A 344 3.20 -31.48 -15.41
N ARG A 345 3.31 -30.17 -15.67
CA ARG A 345 3.12 -29.59 -17.01
C ARG A 345 4.44 -29.46 -17.77
N ASN A 346 5.54 -29.29 -17.05
CA ASN A 346 6.89 -29.17 -17.60
C ASN A 346 7.93 -29.65 -16.55
N ARG A 347 9.20 -29.70 -16.96
CA ARG A 347 10.34 -30.07 -16.11
C ARG A 347 10.48 -29.15 -14.88
N GLU A 348 10.23 -27.87 -15.05
CA GLU A 348 10.28 -26.86 -13.97
C GLU A 348 9.26 -27.14 -12.86
N ASP A 349 8.06 -27.64 -13.18
CA ASP A 349 7.06 -28.04 -12.19
C ASP A 349 7.61 -29.14 -11.27
N VAL A 350 8.41 -30.08 -11.79
CA VAL A 350 9.09 -31.13 -11.01
C VAL A 350 10.13 -30.50 -10.09
N ILE A 351 11.00 -29.66 -10.62
CA ILE A 351 12.04 -28.97 -9.85
C ILE A 351 11.39 -28.14 -8.73
N ARG A 352 10.32 -27.39 -9.03
CA ARG A 352 9.58 -26.60 -8.05
C ARG A 352 8.96 -27.47 -6.96
N HIS A 353 8.45 -28.65 -7.32
CA HIS A 353 7.91 -29.62 -6.37
C HIS A 353 8.99 -30.13 -5.40
N LEU A 354 10.17 -30.49 -5.92
CA LEU A 354 11.28 -31.03 -5.13
C LEU A 354 11.98 -29.96 -4.27
N SER A 355 12.10 -28.73 -4.79
CA SER A 355 12.87 -27.63 -4.20
C SER A 355 12.12 -26.80 -3.16
N ASN A 356 10.95 -27.27 -2.69
CA ASN A 356 10.10 -26.54 -1.75
C ASN A 356 9.58 -25.20 -2.31
N GLY A 357 9.42 -25.13 -3.63
CA GLY A 357 8.81 -23.99 -4.30
C GLY A 357 9.74 -22.83 -4.58
N ILE A 358 10.87 -23.11 -5.24
CA ILE A 358 11.57 -22.09 -6.03
C ILE A 358 10.52 -21.39 -6.91
N MET A 359 10.51 -20.06 -6.86
CA MET A 359 9.58 -19.26 -7.65
C MET A 359 10.31 -18.66 -8.85
N GLU A 360 9.60 -18.42 -9.93
CA GLU A 360 10.05 -17.52 -10.99
C GLU A 360 10.18 -16.09 -10.44
N GLU A 361 11.00 -15.26 -11.09
CA GLU A 361 11.31 -13.91 -10.61
C GLU A 361 10.07 -13.05 -10.38
N GLU A 362 9.09 -13.16 -11.29
CA GLU A 362 7.80 -12.46 -11.24
C GLU A 362 7.01 -12.80 -9.95
N ASN A 363 7.28 -13.98 -9.37
CA ASN A 363 6.52 -14.56 -8.27
C ASN A 363 7.27 -14.55 -6.93
N PHE A 364 8.43 -13.89 -6.83
CA PHE A 364 9.19 -13.82 -5.57
C PHE A 364 8.41 -13.20 -4.40
N HIS A 365 7.39 -12.40 -4.69
CA HIS A 365 6.52 -11.78 -3.69
C HIS A 365 5.53 -12.76 -3.03
N LEU A 366 5.44 -14.01 -3.52
CA LEU A 366 4.47 -15.00 -3.03
C LEU A 366 5.01 -15.87 -1.88
N ARG A 367 6.32 -16.12 -1.82
CA ARG A 367 6.95 -17.00 -0.83
C ARG A 367 8.24 -16.42 -0.23
N PRO A 368 8.49 -16.65 1.07
CA PRO A 368 9.73 -16.27 1.73
C PRO A 368 10.94 -16.87 1.03
N LEU A 369 12.03 -16.11 1.01
CA LEU A 369 13.36 -16.47 0.53
C LEU A 369 13.41 -16.92 -0.93
N SER A 370 12.36 -16.62 -1.70
CA SER A 370 12.28 -17.02 -3.10
C SER A 370 13.41 -16.43 -3.95
N LYS A 371 13.82 -15.17 -3.71
CA LYS A 371 14.96 -14.59 -4.45
C LYS A 371 16.26 -15.33 -4.14
N LEU A 372 16.55 -15.57 -2.86
CA LEU A 372 17.76 -16.28 -2.42
C LEU A 372 17.79 -17.70 -2.98
N THR A 373 16.72 -18.46 -2.78
CA THR A 373 16.65 -19.85 -3.21
C THR A 373 16.65 -19.99 -4.73
N HIS A 374 16.02 -19.08 -5.47
CA HIS A 374 16.07 -19.04 -6.93
C HIS A 374 17.48 -18.79 -7.44
N ASP A 375 18.17 -17.76 -6.94
CA ASP A 375 19.52 -17.42 -7.42
C ASP A 375 20.49 -18.57 -7.21
N ILE A 376 20.47 -19.18 -6.02
CA ILE A 376 21.33 -20.31 -5.68
C ILE A 376 20.96 -21.55 -6.49
N ALA A 377 19.67 -21.83 -6.69
CA ALA A 377 19.25 -22.96 -7.50
C ALA A 377 19.66 -22.80 -8.98
N LYS A 378 19.56 -21.59 -9.53
CA LYS A 378 20.04 -21.27 -10.87
C LYS A 378 21.56 -21.46 -10.98
N GLU A 379 22.32 -21.00 -9.99
CA GLU A 379 23.78 -21.21 -9.96
C GLU A 379 24.15 -22.70 -9.87
N LEU A 380 23.38 -23.50 -9.11
CA LEU A 380 23.55 -24.95 -8.99
C LEU A 380 23.11 -25.72 -10.24
N GLY A 381 22.53 -25.07 -11.26
CA GLY A 381 22.01 -25.71 -12.46
C GLY A 381 20.72 -26.50 -12.22
N LEU A 382 19.98 -26.21 -11.15
CA LEU A 382 18.65 -26.79 -10.90
C LEU A 382 17.57 -26.11 -11.76
N LEU A 383 17.84 -24.91 -12.27
CA LEU A 383 16.97 -24.15 -13.16
C LEU A 383 17.74 -23.81 -14.43
N ASP A 384 17.04 -23.73 -15.56
CA ASP A 384 17.62 -23.36 -16.86
C ASP A 384 17.85 -21.84 -17.01
#